data_AF-A0A937KGL3-F1
#
_entry.id   AF-A0A937KGL3-F1
#
_cell.length_a   1.000
_cell.length_b   1.000
_cell.length_c   1.000
_cell.angle_alpha   90.00
_cell.angle_beta   90.00
_cell.angle_gamma   90.00
#
_symmetry.space_group_name_H-M   'P 1'
#
loop_
_entity.id
_entity.type
_entity.pdbx_description
1 polymer ?
#
loop_
_entity_poly.entity_id
_entity_poly.type
_entity_poly.pdbx_seq_one_letter_code
_entity_poly.pdbx_strand_id
1 'polypeptide(L)'
;ENNNPNEIYGYWLNNESEVLLIQTNNTFTRSDKFSVLAEGEVEFVDNKILVYRSDTNEKYFLEYYLGNETLVVMKPNSQEAWLFSRIGD
;
A
#
# COMPACT_ATOMS: atom_id res chain seq x y z
N GLU A 1 -10.52 5.89 -17.48
CA GLU A 1 -9.52 6.58 -16.66
C GLU A 1 -8.28 5.71 -16.63
N ASN A 2 -7.13 6.27 -16.96
CA ASN A 2 -5.88 5.54 -17.09
C ASN A 2 -5.19 5.63 -15.72
N ASN A 3 -5.51 4.71 -14.81
CA ASN A 3 -4.84 4.62 -13.51
C ASN A 3 -3.37 4.30 -13.76
N ASN A 4 -2.53 5.33 -13.84
CA ASN A 4 -1.12 5.16 -14.13
C ASN A 4 -0.48 4.66 -12.82
N PRO A 5 0.00 3.39 -12.74
CA PRO A 5 0.59 2.85 -11.51
C PRO A 5 1.83 3.63 -11.06
N ASN A 6 2.33 4.56 -11.87
CA ASN A 6 3.42 5.43 -11.48
C ASN A 6 3.08 6.36 -10.30
N GLU A 7 1.81 6.75 -10.13
CA GLU A 7 1.41 7.70 -9.08
C GLU A 7 1.31 7.06 -7.69
N ILE A 8 1.20 5.73 -7.63
CA ILE A 8 1.14 5.00 -6.36
C ILE A 8 2.52 4.79 -5.73
N TYR A 9 3.60 4.97 -6.48
CA TYR A 9 4.96 4.88 -5.95
C TYR A 9 5.31 6.09 -5.07
N GLY A 10 6.12 5.81 -4.05
CA GLY A 10 6.59 6.79 -3.07
C GLY A 10 6.19 6.44 -1.64
N TYR A 11 6.20 7.45 -0.79
CA TYR A 11 5.93 7.39 0.65
C TYR A 11 4.54 7.89 0.98
N TRP A 12 3.86 7.12 1.82
CA TRP A 12 2.46 7.30 2.20
C TRP A 12 2.35 7.20 3.71
N LEU A 13 1.74 8.19 4.37
CA LEU A 13 1.56 8.22 5.83
C LEU A 13 0.08 8.09 6.19
N ASN A 14 -0.26 7.22 7.14
CA ASN A 14 -1.63 7.13 7.65
C ASN A 14 -1.78 7.75 9.05
N ASN A 15 -3.03 7.83 9.52
CA ASN A 15 -3.40 8.39 10.82
C ASN A 15 -2.92 7.54 12.02
N GLU A 16 -2.49 6.30 11.77
CA GLU A 16 -1.91 5.39 12.77
C GLU A 16 -0.39 5.63 12.92
N SER A 17 0.16 6.64 12.24
CA SER A 17 1.61 6.93 12.17
C SER A 17 2.42 5.81 11.51
N GLU A 18 1.79 5.02 10.65
CA GLU A 18 2.48 4.04 9.81
C GLU A 18 2.88 4.68 8.48
N VAL A 19 4.09 4.34 8.01
CA VAL A 19 4.59 4.70 6.69
C VAL A 19 4.49 3.49 5.78
N LEU A 20 3.88 3.68 4.62
CA LEU A 20 3.89 2.75 3.50
C LEU A 20 4.81 3.32 2.40
N LEU A 21 5.87 2.59 2.08
CA LEU A 21 6.73 2.84 0.92
C LEU A 21 6.37 1.83 -0.16
N ILE A 22 6.09 2.30 -1.38
CA ILE A 22 5.92 1.46 -2.58
C ILE A 22 6.96 1.90 -3.60
N GLN A 23 7.84 0.99 -3.98
CA GLN A 23 8.97 1.28 -4.87
C GLN A 23 8.64 0.91 -6.32
N THR A 24 9.37 1.50 -7.27
CA THR A 24 9.14 1.32 -8.72
C THR A 24 9.43 -0.10 -9.24
N ASN A 25 10.11 -0.92 -8.45
CA ASN A 25 10.32 -2.36 -8.69
C ASN A 25 9.22 -3.21 -8.03
N ASN A 26 8.10 -2.60 -7.63
CA ASN A 26 6.94 -3.23 -7.00
C ASN A 26 7.19 -3.85 -5.61
N THR A 27 8.30 -3.54 -4.95
CA THR A 27 8.47 -3.89 -3.54
C THR A 27 7.79 -2.87 -2.65
N PHE A 28 7.28 -3.32 -1.50
CA PHE A 28 6.68 -2.44 -0.50
C PHE A 28 7.18 -2.75 0.91
N THR A 29 7.12 -1.73 1.76
CA THR A 29 7.31 -1.85 3.21
C THR A 29 6.27 -1.00 3.90
N ARG A 30 5.58 -1.56 4.90
CA ARG A 30 4.74 -0.83 5.85
C ARG A 30 5.36 -0.95 7.23
N SER A 31 5.65 0.17 7.85
CA SER A 31 6.31 0.22 9.15
C SER A 31 5.72 1.29 10.05
N ASP A 32 5.91 1.14 11.34
CA ASP A 32 5.74 2.20 12.33
C ASP A 32 7.10 2.69 12.83
N LYS A 33 7.11 3.47 13.91
CA LYS A 33 8.33 3.97 14.55
C LYS A 33 9.25 2.86 15.07
N PHE A 34 8.72 1.68 15.35
CA PHE A 34 9.38 0.62 16.10
C PHE A 34 9.78 -0.57 15.23
N SER A 35 9.00 -0.88 14.19
CA SER A 35 9.16 -2.13 13.45
C SER A 35 8.55 -2.09 12.04
N VAL A 36 8.99 -3.04 11.23
CA VAL A 36 8.31 -3.40 9.98
C VAL A 36 7.08 -4.25 10.33
N LEU A 37 5.92 -3.83 9.86
CA LEU A 37 4.62 -4.48 10.08
C LEU A 37 4.23 -5.39 8.92
N ALA A 38 4.71 -5.07 7.71
CA ALA A 38 4.52 -5.84 6.50
C ALA A 38 5.56 -5.48 5.45
N GLU A 39 6.03 -6.46 4.70
CA GLU A 39 6.93 -6.24 3.56
C GLU A 39 6.72 -7.32 2.49
N GLY A 40 7.10 -6.99 1.26
CA GLY A 40 7.08 -7.92 0.14
C GLY A 40 6.85 -7.23 -1.19
N GLU A 41 6.04 -7.84 -2.04
CA GLU A 41 5.78 -7.39 -3.41
C GLU A 41 4.29 -7.12 -3.64
N VAL A 42 4.02 -6.19 -4.56
CA VAL A 42 2.65 -5.85 -5.00
C VAL A 42 2.51 -5.95 -6.51
N GLU A 43 1.35 -6.41 -6.96
CA GLU A 43 0.92 -6.25 -8.34
C GLU A 43 -0.38 -5.46 -8.38
N PHE A 44 -0.48 -4.49 -9.29
CA PHE A 44 -1.69 -3.70 -9.49
C PHE A 44 -2.51 -4.30 -10.62
N VAL A 45 -3.67 -4.86 -10.29
CA VAL A 45 -4.56 -5.53 -11.24
C VAL A 45 -5.95 -4.90 -11.10
N ASP A 46 -6.38 -4.16 -12.13
CA ASP A 46 -7.60 -3.36 -12.11
C ASP A 46 -7.64 -2.42 -10.88
N ASN A 47 -8.68 -2.53 -10.04
CA ASN A 47 -8.86 -1.76 -8.80
C ASN A 47 -8.42 -2.55 -7.55
N LYS A 48 -7.50 -3.51 -7.73
CA LYS A 48 -6.98 -4.34 -6.63
C LYS A 48 -5.46 -4.32 -6.60
N ILE A 49 -4.94 -4.45 -5.39
CA ILE A 49 -3.54 -4.71 -5.08
C ILE A 49 -3.45 -6.19 -4.72
N LEU A 50 -2.73 -6.96 -5.52
CA LEU A 50 -2.33 -8.31 -5.14
C LEU A 50 -1.06 -8.20 -4.31
N VAL A 51 -1.13 -8.61 -3.05
CA VAL A 51 -0.02 -8.54 -2.09
C VAL A 51 0.60 -9.92 -1.94
N TYR A 52 1.93 -9.96 -1.99
CA TYR A 52 2.75 -11.11 -1.64
C TYR A 52 3.63 -10.73 -0.44
N ARG A 53 3.35 -11.30 0.73
CA ARG A 53 4.07 -11.04 1.97
C ARG A 53 5.33 -11.90 2.05
N SER A 54 6.52 -11.30 2.05
CA SER A 54 7.77 -12.04 2.19
C SER A 54 8.07 -12.44 3.63
N ASP A 55 7.49 -11.73 4.60
CA ASP A 55 7.63 -11.96 6.03
C ASP A 55 6.70 -13.06 6.58
N THR A 56 5.50 -13.22 5.99
CA THR A 56 4.52 -14.25 6.42
C THR A 56 4.25 -15.35 5.39
N ASN A 57 4.74 -15.23 4.15
CA ASN A 57 4.39 -16.06 3.00
C ASN A 57 2.89 -16.05 2.63
N GLU A 58 2.14 -15.03 3.04
CA GLU A 58 0.74 -14.86 2.70
C GLU A 58 0.56 -14.20 1.33
N LYS A 59 -0.56 -14.52 0.67
CA LYS A 59 -0.98 -13.92 -0.59
C LYS A 59 -2.45 -13.55 -0.53
N TYR A 60 -2.79 -12.30 -0.82
CA TYR A 60 -4.17 -11.82 -0.77
C TYR A 60 -4.38 -10.59 -1.65
N PHE A 61 -5.65 -10.30 -1.95
CA PHE A 61 -6.05 -9.09 -2.68
C PHE A 61 -6.59 -8.04 -1.71
N LEU A 62 -6.21 -6.79 -1.94
CA LEU A 62 -6.78 -5.62 -1.28
C LEU A 62 -7.48 -4.74 -2.31
N GLU A 63 -8.66 -4.23 -1.99
CA GLU A 63 -9.29 -3.17 -2.77
C GLU A 63 -8.64 -1.83 -2.43
N TYR A 64 -8.45 -0.98 -3.44
CA TYR A 64 -7.86 0.33 -3.23
C TYR A 64 -8.52 1.41 -4.10
N TYR A 65 -8.36 2.65 -3.65
CA TYR A 65 -8.64 3.84 -4.42
C TYR A 65 -7.43 4.77 -4.34
N LEU A 66 -6.98 5.26 -5.50
CA LEU A 66 -5.89 6.23 -5.62
C LEU A 66 -6.45 7.55 -6.14
N GLY A 67 -6.31 8.60 -5.34
CA GLY A 67 -6.44 9.99 -5.76
C GLY A 67 -5.07 10.67 -5.79
N ASN A 68 -5.02 11.95 -6.18
CA ASN A 68 -3.75 12.68 -6.40
C ASN A 68 -2.78 12.67 -5.20
N GLU A 69 -3.30 12.84 -3.98
CA GLU A 69 -2.50 12.87 -2.74
C GLU A 69 -3.01 11.89 -1.68
N THR A 70 -3.97 11.04 -2.06
CA THR A 70 -4.66 10.15 -1.12
C THR A 70 -4.70 8.74 -1.66
N LEU A 71 -4.30 7.79 -0.83
CA LEU A 71 -4.40 6.36 -1.11
C LEU A 71 -5.27 5.72 -0.03
N VAL A 72 -6.38 5.11 -0.45
CA VAL A 72 -7.27 4.35 0.43
C VAL A 72 -7.08 2.88 0.13
N VAL A 73 -6.78 2.07 1.15
CA VAL A 73 -6.59 0.61 1.00
C VAL A 73 -7.41 -0.11 2.05
N MET A 74 -8.28 -1.03 1.63
CA MET A 74 -9.06 -1.84 2.56
C MET A 74 -8.15 -2.75 3.39
N LYS A 75 -8.41 -2.85 4.69
CA LYS A 75 -7.69 -3.79 5.56
C LYS A 75 -8.12 -5.23 5.21
N PRO A 76 -7.20 -6.21 5.20
CA PRO A 76 -7.55 -7.59 4.88
C PRO A 76 -8.58 -8.12 5.89
N ASN A 77 -9.62 -8.78 5.39
CA ASN A 77 -10.70 -9.37 6.19
C ASN A 77 -11.43 -8.39 7.14
N SER A 78 -11.50 -7.10 6.78
CA SER A 78 -12.13 -6.05 7.59
C SER A 78 -12.98 -5.10 6.74
N GLN A 79 -13.92 -4.40 7.38
CA GLN A 79 -14.65 -3.27 6.79
C GLN A 79 -13.93 -1.93 6.97
N GLU A 80 -12.79 -1.94 7.67
CA GLU A 80 -11.94 -0.77 7.84
C GLU A 80 -10.99 -0.58 6.66
N ALA A 81 -10.53 0.65 6.46
CA ALA A 81 -9.51 1.00 5.48
C ALA A 81 -8.38 1.79 6.12
N TRP A 82 -7.18 1.64 5.60
CA TRP A 82 -6.12 2.61 5.79
C TRP A 82 -6.35 3.81 4.87
N LEU A 83 -6.30 5.00 5.45
CA LEU A 83 -6.28 6.26 4.72
C LEU A 83 -4.87 6.83 4.77
N PHE A 84 -4.19 6.83 3.64
CA PHE A 84 -2.84 7.38 3.51
C PHE A 84 -2.85 8.72 2.78
N SER A 85 -1.95 9.60 3.20
CA SER A 85 -1.59 10.84 2.50
C SER A 85 -0.19 10.72 1.94
N ARG A 86 0.04 11.22 0.72
CA ARG A 86 1.36 11.22 0.08
C ARG A 86 2.30 12.17 0.83
N ILE A 87 3.52 11.73 1.10
CA ILE A 87 4.53 12.53 1.81
C ILE A 87 5.88 12.62 1.08
N GLY A 88 6.03 11.93 -0.05
CA GLY A 88 7.22 12.02 -0.91
C GLY A 88 7.30 10.89 -1.94
N ASP A 89 8.34 10.96 -2.77
CA ASP A 89 8.65 10.00 -3.84
C ASP A 89 9.99 9.30 -3.54
#